data_AF-A0A7S0KFJ4-F1
#
_entry.id   AF-A0A7S0KFJ4-F1
#
_cell.length_a   1.000
_cell.length_b   1.000
_cell.length_c   1.000
_cell.angle_alpha   90.00
_cell.angle_beta   90.00
_cell.angle_gamma   90.00
#
_symmetry.space_group_name_H-M   'P 1'
#
loop_
_entity.id
_entity.type
_entity.pdbx_description
1 polymer ?
#
loop_
_entity_poly.entity_id
_entity_poly.type
_entity_poly.pdbx_seq_one_letter_code
_entity_poly.pdbx_strand_id
1 'polypeptide(L)'
;YIMCYLHSVVQERRKFGPIGWNVPYEFNQSDLSACVQFLQNHTSEMDVKKLKSPTWATVTYMISSIQYGGRITDGFDELLMDTYAAKYFNKSNLAKGVELFPGYPVPDTRDIDIFRADIEKLPPVDSPEVFGLHPNADLTFRTLQVRELVETVVSTMPKSGGGGEGKSPAEVVDAIAEDLLSKVPTMFETERTKIALNKLPGGPTQPLTVHLRQEIDRLNIIVDLTTKTLKNLRLAIAGTVALSGDLVDALDALFDAKIPPKWLKKSWESASIGTWFQGLLQRHKQLETWLNKGRPKAYWLTGF
;
A
#
# COMPACT_ATOMS: atom_id res chain seq x y z
N TYR A 1 -29.44 -4.64 14.48
CA TYR A 1 -29.17 -5.12 13.11
C TYR A 1 -28.21 -4.20 12.36
N ILE A 2 -28.61 -2.97 11.99
CA ILE A 2 -27.80 -2.03 11.18
C ILE A 2 -26.38 -1.80 11.74
N MET A 3 -26.24 -1.66 13.07
CA MET A 3 -24.92 -1.53 13.70
C MET A 3 -24.03 -2.76 13.51
N CYS A 4 -24.58 -3.97 13.63
CA CYS A 4 -23.84 -5.21 13.38
C CYS A 4 -23.46 -5.31 11.90
N TYR A 5 -24.36 -4.91 10.99
CA TYR A 5 -24.07 -4.86 9.55
C TYR A 5 -22.90 -3.90 9.24
N LEU A 6 -22.91 -2.68 9.79
CA LEU A 6 -21.78 -1.76 9.66
C LEU A 6 -20.48 -2.38 10.19
N HIS A 7 -20.52 -3.00 11.37
CA HIS A 7 -19.34 -3.65 11.93
C HIS A 7 -18.80 -4.74 11.01
N SER A 8 -19.66 -5.60 10.47
CA SER A 8 -19.29 -6.62 9.47
C SER A 8 -18.67 -6.01 8.22
N VAL A 9 -19.26 -4.93 7.67
CA VAL A 9 -18.72 -4.22 6.49
C VAL A 9 -17.32 -3.67 6.79
N VAL A 10 -17.13 -3.01 7.93
CA VAL A 10 -15.85 -2.42 8.34
C VAL A 10 -14.78 -3.50 8.53
N GLN A 11 -15.13 -4.65 9.11
CA GLN A 11 -14.23 -5.80 9.29
C GLN A 11 -13.83 -6.43 7.95
N GLU A 12 -14.81 -6.77 7.13
CA GLU A 12 -14.61 -7.45 5.85
C GLU A 12 -13.83 -6.58 4.86
N ARG A 13 -14.04 -5.26 4.90
CA ARG A 13 -13.31 -4.30 4.08
C ARG A 13 -11.80 -4.32 4.31
N ARG A 14 -11.31 -4.77 5.48
CA ARG A 14 -9.87 -4.91 5.78
C ARG A 14 -9.16 -5.89 4.86
N LYS A 15 -9.89 -6.84 4.26
CA LYS A 15 -9.33 -7.84 3.34
C LYS A 15 -8.75 -7.19 2.07
N PHE A 16 -9.23 -6.02 1.67
CA PHE A 16 -8.88 -5.38 0.39
C PHE A 16 -7.65 -4.47 0.45
N GLY A 17 -6.83 -4.55 1.51
CA GLY A 17 -5.62 -3.74 1.67
C GLY A 17 -5.91 -2.24 1.57
N PRO A 18 -5.04 -1.44 0.90
CA PRO A 18 -5.21 0.01 0.76
C PRO A 18 -6.49 0.48 0.06
N ILE A 19 -7.13 -0.38 -0.74
CA ILE A 19 -8.42 -0.06 -1.38
C ILE A 19 -9.56 -0.14 -0.35
N GLY A 20 -9.40 -0.99 0.67
CA GLY A 20 -10.29 -1.09 1.81
C GLY A 20 -10.05 0.04 2.80
N TRP A 21 -8.87 0.03 3.42
CA TRP A 21 -8.40 0.97 4.43
C TRP A 21 -6.94 1.32 4.15
N ASN A 22 -6.55 2.59 4.22
CA ASN A 22 -5.16 2.99 4.00
C ASN A 22 -4.23 2.37 5.06
N VAL A 23 -4.71 2.26 6.30
CA VAL A 23 -4.00 1.61 7.42
C VAL A 23 -4.77 0.37 7.88
N PRO A 24 -4.10 -0.77 8.17
CA PRO A 24 -4.77 -1.99 8.61
C PRO A 24 -5.22 -1.88 10.08
N TYR A 25 -6.31 -1.16 10.33
CA TYR A 25 -6.89 -1.03 11.67
C TYR A 25 -7.43 -2.36 12.20
N GLU A 26 -7.31 -2.56 13.51
CA GLU A 26 -7.94 -3.68 14.19
C GLU A 26 -9.19 -3.19 14.92
N PHE A 27 -10.34 -3.34 14.26
CA PHE A 27 -11.64 -3.20 14.89
C PHE A 27 -11.96 -4.49 15.63
N ASN A 28 -12.62 -4.41 16.78
CA ASN A 28 -12.88 -5.56 17.62
C ASN A 28 -14.31 -5.53 18.22
N GLN A 29 -14.64 -6.58 18.96
CA GLN A 29 -15.94 -6.71 19.61
C GLN A 29 -16.19 -5.61 20.67
N SER A 30 -15.14 -5.05 21.27
CA SER A 30 -15.30 -3.96 22.25
C SER A 30 -15.81 -2.67 21.60
N ASP A 31 -15.38 -2.37 20.37
CA ASP A 31 -15.86 -1.20 19.62
C ASP A 31 -17.36 -1.35 19.28
N LEU A 32 -17.76 -2.56 18.87
CA LEU A 32 -19.16 -2.88 18.62
C LEU A 32 -19.99 -2.78 19.91
N SER A 33 -19.54 -3.38 21.00
CA SER A 33 -20.23 -3.34 22.29
C SER A 33 -20.40 -1.91 22.80
N ALA A 34 -19.37 -1.07 22.68
CA ALA A 34 -19.43 0.35 23.06
C ALA A 34 -20.45 1.12 22.21
N CYS A 35 -20.48 0.88 20.90
CA CYS A 35 -21.48 1.48 20.01
C CYS A 35 -22.91 1.02 20.35
N VAL A 36 -23.10 -0.27 20.61
CA VAL A 36 -24.41 -0.82 21.00
C VAL A 36 -24.87 -0.23 22.32
N GLN A 37 -24.00 -0.14 23.32
CA GLN A 37 -24.32 0.46 24.61
C GLN A 37 -24.67 1.95 24.46
N PHE A 38 -23.91 2.70 23.66
CA PHE A 38 -24.23 4.08 23.33
C PHE A 38 -25.61 4.20 22.67
N LEU A 39 -25.89 3.38 21.64
CA LEU A 39 -27.17 3.39 20.94
C LEU A 39 -28.33 3.05 21.88
N GLN A 40 -28.19 2.04 22.75
CA GLN A 40 -29.20 1.65 23.73
C GLN A 40 -29.51 2.78 24.73
N ASN A 41 -28.46 3.43 25.24
CA ASN A 41 -28.61 4.57 26.15
C ASN A 41 -29.31 5.73 25.43
N HIS A 42 -28.86 6.05 24.21
CA HIS A 42 -29.43 7.14 23.42
C HIS A 42 -30.91 6.90 23.09
N THR A 43 -31.29 5.68 22.69
CA THR A 43 -32.70 5.35 22.41
C THR A 43 -33.56 5.36 23.66
N SER A 44 -33.03 4.89 24.80
CA SER A 44 -33.76 4.91 26.07
C SER A 44 -34.04 6.33 26.54
N GLU A 45 -33.05 7.23 26.42
CA GLU A 45 -33.24 8.66 26.71
C GLU A 45 -34.26 9.31 25.79
N MET A 46 -34.25 8.95 24.50
CA MET A 46 -35.23 9.46 23.54
C MET A 46 -36.66 9.06 23.90
N ASP A 47 -36.86 7.81 24.32
CA ASP A 47 -38.16 7.29 24.74
C ASP A 47 -38.68 8.06 25.97
N VAL A 48 -37.81 8.30 26.96
CA VAL A 48 -38.12 9.13 28.15
C VAL A 48 -38.50 10.56 27.74
N LYS A 49 -37.75 11.15 26.80
CA LYS A 49 -37.96 12.52 26.30
C LYS A 49 -39.06 12.62 25.23
N LYS A 50 -39.70 11.51 24.84
CA LYS A 50 -40.70 11.40 23.76
C LYS A 50 -40.24 12.02 22.43
N LEU A 51 -38.96 11.86 22.09
CA LEU A 51 -38.41 12.34 20.82
C LEU A 51 -38.84 11.42 19.67
N LYS A 52 -39.33 12.01 18.57
CA LYS A 52 -39.83 11.25 17.41
C LYS A 52 -38.73 10.64 16.53
N SER A 53 -37.49 11.11 16.65
CA SER A 53 -36.36 10.64 15.85
C SER A 53 -35.03 10.88 16.56
N PRO A 54 -34.02 10.01 16.32
CA PRO A 54 -32.67 10.24 16.85
C PRO A 54 -32.05 11.51 16.29
N THR A 55 -31.17 12.13 17.07
CA THR A 55 -30.31 13.20 16.56
C THR A 55 -29.20 12.55 15.73
N TRP A 56 -29.45 12.40 14.43
CA TRP A 56 -28.56 11.67 13.52
C TRP A 56 -27.11 12.19 13.55
N ALA A 57 -26.92 13.51 13.60
CA ALA A 57 -25.58 14.09 13.71
C ALA A 57 -24.82 13.62 14.96
N THR A 58 -25.51 13.45 16.10
CA THR A 58 -24.91 12.91 17.31
C THR A 58 -24.60 11.43 17.15
N VAL A 59 -25.52 10.65 16.57
CA VAL A 59 -25.32 9.21 16.36
C VAL A 59 -24.15 8.96 15.41
N THR A 60 -24.10 9.65 14.28
CA THR A 60 -23.03 9.49 13.30
C THR A 60 -21.70 9.90 13.90
N TYR A 61 -21.61 11.07 14.52
CA TYR A 61 -20.38 11.56 15.15
C TYR A 61 -19.87 10.63 16.26
N MET A 62 -20.75 10.09 17.09
CA MET A 62 -20.35 9.16 18.14
C MET A 62 -19.82 7.85 17.57
N ILE A 63 -20.45 7.32 16.52
CA ILE A 63 -20.00 6.06 15.90
C ILE A 63 -18.72 6.26 15.10
N SER A 64 -18.69 7.26 14.21
CA SER A 64 -17.58 7.47 13.28
C SER A 64 -16.36 8.13 13.93
N SER A 65 -16.53 9.26 14.62
CA SER A 65 -15.39 10.04 15.13
C SER A 65 -14.93 9.60 16.52
N ILE A 66 -15.83 9.13 17.38
CA ILE A 66 -15.48 8.77 18.77
C ILE A 66 -15.15 7.28 18.89
N GLN A 67 -16.09 6.39 18.58
CA GLN A 67 -15.92 4.96 18.85
C GLN A 67 -14.96 4.28 17.88
N TYR A 68 -15.26 4.31 16.57
CA TYR A 68 -14.36 3.76 15.55
C TYR A 68 -13.20 4.73 15.24
N GLY A 69 -13.49 6.04 15.23
CA GLY A 69 -12.52 7.09 14.93
C GLY A 69 -11.37 7.17 15.93
N GLY A 70 -11.57 6.75 17.18
CA GLY A 70 -10.47 6.62 18.15
C GLY A 70 -9.36 5.66 17.73
N ARG A 71 -9.61 4.77 16.75
CA ARG A 71 -8.60 3.88 16.15
C ARG A 71 -8.07 4.39 14.82
N ILE A 72 -8.84 5.23 14.13
CA ILE A 72 -8.53 5.69 12.79
C ILE A 72 -7.55 6.86 12.91
N THR A 73 -6.46 6.78 12.16
CA THR A 73 -5.35 7.75 12.20
C THR A 73 -5.20 8.52 10.89
N ASP A 74 -5.74 8.00 9.80
CA ASP A 74 -5.65 8.59 8.47
C ASP A 74 -6.93 9.38 8.14
N GLY A 75 -6.78 10.59 7.61
CA GLY A 75 -7.91 11.48 7.35
C GLY A 75 -8.84 11.02 6.22
N PHE A 76 -8.35 10.24 5.25
CA PHE A 76 -9.22 9.66 4.22
C PHE A 76 -10.01 8.48 4.78
N ASP A 77 -9.40 7.68 5.65
CA ASP A 77 -10.09 6.61 6.36
C ASP A 77 -11.14 7.17 7.34
N GLU A 78 -10.88 8.32 7.98
CA GLU A 78 -11.87 9.01 8.82
C GLU A 78 -13.08 9.45 7.98
N LEU A 79 -12.84 10.09 6.83
CA LEU A 79 -13.89 10.49 5.88
C LEU A 79 -14.71 9.29 5.37
N LEU A 80 -14.05 8.15 5.12
CA LEU A 80 -14.72 6.91 4.73
C LEU A 80 -15.65 6.42 5.84
N MET A 81 -15.18 6.42 7.10
CA MET A 81 -16.00 6.00 8.24
C MET A 81 -17.19 6.95 8.46
N ASP A 82 -17.00 8.26 8.33
CA ASP A 82 -18.07 9.26 8.37
C ASP A 82 -19.12 9.00 7.28
N THR A 83 -18.66 8.69 6.07
CA THR A 83 -19.53 8.35 4.93
C THR A 83 -20.37 7.11 5.23
N TYR A 84 -19.79 6.07 5.82
CA TYR A 84 -20.53 4.88 6.24
C TYR A 84 -21.55 5.18 7.34
N ALA A 85 -21.14 5.94 8.36
CA ALA A 85 -22.04 6.32 9.44
C ALA A 85 -23.24 7.09 8.89
N ALA A 86 -23.04 8.06 7.99
CA ALA A 86 -24.13 8.80 7.34
C ALA A 86 -25.00 7.91 6.41
N LYS A 87 -24.37 6.99 5.66
CA LYS A 87 -25.06 6.07 4.75
C LYS A 87 -26.00 5.12 5.50
N TYR A 88 -25.58 4.59 6.66
CA TYR A 88 -26.35 3.59 7.39
C TYR A 88 -27.25 4.18 8.48
N PHE A 89 -26.80 5.21 9.20
CA PHE A 89 -27.57 5.85 10.27
C PHE A 89 -28.30 7.09 9.75
N ASN A 90 -29.45 6.86 9.13
CA ASN A 90 -30.37 7.91 8.71
C ASN A 90 -31.83 7.44 8.84
N LYS A 91 -32.75 8.39 8.71
CA LYS A 91 -34.19 8.15 8.83
C LYS A 91 -34.71 7.15 7.78
N SER A 92 -34.15 7.16 6.58
CA SER A 92 -34.60 6.29 5.49
C SER A 92 -34.37 4.81 5.80
N ASN A 93 -33.23 4.48 6.40
CA ASN A 93 -32.88 3.10 6.73
C ASN A 93 -33.63 2.51 7.93
N LEU A 94 -34.42 3.31 8.65
CA LEU A 94 -35.34 2.84 9.68
C LEU A 94 -36.75 2.53 9.14
N ALA A 95 -37.02 2.79 7.87
CA ALA A 95 -38.30 2.44 7.26
C ALA A 95 -38.44 0.91 7.14
N LYS A 96 -39.68 0.42 7.18
CA LYS A 96 -39.98 -1.01 7.05
C LYS A 96 -39.67 -1.50 5.64
N GLY A 97 -39.05 -2.69 5.54
CA GLY A 97 -38.74 -3.32 4.25
C GLY A 97 -37.57 -2.69 3.49
N VAL A 98 -36.70 -1.93 4.17
CA VAL A 98 -35.49 -1.37 3.55
C VAL A 98 -34.44 -2.45 3.36
N GLU A 99 -33.76 -2.40 2.22
CA GLU A 99 -32.56 -3.18 1.95
C GLU A 99 -31.33 -2.27 2.05
N LEU A 100 -30.32 -2.69 2.82
CA LEU A 100 -29.05 -1.93 2.95
C LEU A 100 -28.17 -2.05 1.69
N PHE A 101 -28.36 -3.15 0.96
CA PHE A 101 -27.81 -3.49 -0.33
C PHE A 101 -28.79 -4.47 -1.01
N PRO A 102 -28.89 -4.55 -2.35
CA PRO A 102 -29.77 -5.53 -3.00
C PRO A 102 -29.57 -6.95 -2.46
N GLY A 103 -30.63 -7.53 -1.90
CA GLY A 103 -30.58 -8.85 -1.26
C GLY A 103 -30.18 -8.87 0.22
N TYR A 104 -29.98 -7.70 0.85
CA TYR A 104 -29.71 -7.55 2.29
C TYR A 104 -30.83 -6.74 2.97
N PRO A 105 -32.01 -7.34 3.15
CA PRO A 105 -33.12 -6.70 3.84
C PRO A 105 -32.80 -6.49 5.33
N VAL A 106 -33.38 -5.44 5.92
CA VAL A 106 -33.38 -5.21 7.36
C VAL A 106 -34.62 -5.89 7.95
N PRO A 107 -34.48 -6.95 8.77
CA PRO A 107 -35.64 -7.61 9.36
C PRO A 107 -36.37 -6.70 10.36
N ASP A 108 -37.68 -6.54 10.20
CA ASP A 108 -38.55 -5.75 11.10
C ASP A 108 -39.18 -6.65 12.17
N THR A 109 -38.32 -7.25 12.99
CA THR A 109 -38.72 -8.16 14.07
C THR A 109 -37.94 -7.86 15.35
N ARG A 110 -38.43 -8.36 16.47
CA ARG A 110 -37.75 -8.33 17.78
C ARG A 110 -37.20 -9.70 18.18
N ASP A 111 -37.51 -10.74 17.40
CA ASP A 111 -37.11 -12.11 17.68
C ASP A 111 -35.72 -12.39 17.10
N ILE A 112 -34.81 -12.86 17.96
CA ILE A 112 -33.43 -13.19 17.60
C ILE A 112 -33.38 -14.38 16.65
N ASP A 113 -34.28 -15.35 16.77
CA ASP A 113 -34.25 -16.55 15.92
C ASP A 113 -34.63 -16.22 14.47
N ILE A 114 -35.51 -15.23 14.27
CA ILE A 114 -35.83 -14.71 12.93
C ILE A 114 -34.63 -13.96 12.34
N PHE A 115 -33.92 -13.15 13.13
CA PHE A 115 -32.68 -12.50 12.67
C PHE A 115 -31.63 -13.54 12.24
N ARG A 116 -31.46 -14.62 12.99
CA ARG A 116 -30.53 -15.71 12.65
C ARG A 116 -30.94 -16.40 11.35
N ALA A 117 -32.20 -16.78 11.22
CA ALA A 117 -32.72 -17.43 10.03
C ALA A 117 -32.59 -16.55 8.77
N ASP A 118 -32.73 -15.23 8.89
CA ASP A 118 -32.52 -14.31 7.77
C ASP A 118 -31.04 -14.13 7.42
N ILE A 119 -30.14 -14.13 8.40
CA ILE A 119 -28.68 -14.11 8.16
C ILE A 119 -28.25 -15.39 7.43
N GLU A 120 -28.79 -16.55 7.79
CA GLU A 120 -28.49 -17.83 7.13
C GLU A 120 -28.94 -17.90 5.66
N LYS A 121 -29.89 -17.06 5.25
CA LYS A 121 -30.32 -16.96 3.84
C LYS A 121 -29.39 -16.10 2.99
N LEU A 122 -28.50 -15.33 3.60
CA LEU A 122 -27.57 -14.48 2.87
C LEU A 122 -26.55 -15.33 2.09
N PRO A 123 -26.04 -14.82 0.95
CA PRO A 123 -25.01 -15.54 0.19
C PRO A 123 -23.78 -15.83 1.06
N PRO A 124 -23.17 -17.03 0.94
CA PRO A 124 -21.93 -17.35 1.66
C PRO A 124 -20.70 -16.61 1.11
N VAL A 125 -20.82 -16.02 -0.08
CA VAL A 125 -19.76 -15.24 -0.74
C VAL A 125 -20.35 -13.88 -1.11
N ASP A 126 -19.86 -12.84 -0.46
CA ASP A 126 -20.29 -11.46 -0.68
C ASP A 126 -19.53 -10.83 -1.87
N SER A 127 -20.23 -10.05 -2.68
CA SER A 127 -19.59 -9.18 -3.68
C SER A 127 -18.89 -8.00 -3.00
N PRO A 128 -17.72 -7.53 -3.47
CA PRO A 128 -17.09 -6.32 -2.94
C PRO A 128 -18.00 -5.08 -2.96
N GLU A 129 -19.02 -5.06 -3.82
CA GLU A 129 -20.01 -3.99 -3.92
C GLU A 129 -20.84 -3.80 -2.65
N VAL A 130 -21.05 -4.87 -1.88
CA VAL A 130 -21.72 -4.83 -0.57
C VAL A 130 -20.95 -3.89 0.38
N PHE A 131 -19.63 -3.88 0.26
CA PHE A 131 -18.73 -2.99 1.00
C PHE A 131 -18.55 -1.65 0.29
N GLY A 132 -19.21 -1.36 -0.82
CA GLY A 132 -19.01 -0.13 -1.60
C GLY A 132 -17.69 -0.09 -2.37
N LEU A 133 -17.15 -1.27 -2.72
CA LEU A 133 -16.00 -1.41 -3.60
C LEU A 133 -16.44 -1.82 -5.01
N HIS A 134 -15.64 -1.47 -6.02
CA HIS A 134 -15.85 -2.00 -7.37
C HIS A 134 -15.56 -3.52 -7.40
N PRO A 135 -16.26 -4.33 -8.24
CA PRO A 135 -16.03 -5.78 -8.34
C PRO A 135 -14.56 -6.20 -8.54
N ASN A 136 -13.77 -5.37 -9.25
CA ASN A 136 -12.33 -5.58 -9.44
C ASN A 136 -11.52 -5.66 -8.13
N ALA A 137 -12.06 -5.20 -7.00
CA ALA A 137 -11.40 -5.34 -5.71
C ALA A 137 -11.21 -6.82 -5.33
N ASP A 138 -12.10 -7.72 -5.75
CA ASP A 138 -11.93 -9.17 -5.56
C ASP A 138 -10.71 -9.69 -6.31
N LEU A 139 -10.47 -9.22 -7.55
CA LEU A 139 -9.27 -9.58 -8.31
C LEU A 139 -7.99 -9.12 -7.62
N THR A 140 -7.97 -7.89 -7.11
CA THR A 140 -6.81 -7.38 -6.35
C THR A 140 -6.57 -8.20 -5.10
N PHE A 141 -7.62 -8.50 -4.33
CA PHE A 141 -7.52 -9.33 -3.12
C PHE A 141 -6.94 -10.71 -3.42
N ARG A 142 -7.50 -11.42 -4.41
CA ARG A 142 -7.00 -12.74 -4.83
C ARG A 142 -5.56 -12.67 -5.34
N THR A 143 -5.20 -11.62 -6.06
CA THR A 143 -3.82 -11.41 -6.54
C THR A 143 -2.85 -11.25 -5.36
N LEU A 144 -3.23 -10.52 -4.32
CA LEU A 144 -2.43 -10.37 -3.10
C LEU A 144 -2.27 -11.70 -2.36
N GLN A 145 -3.35 -12.47 -2.19
CA GLN A 145 -3.29 -13.80 -1.56
C GLN A 145 -2.41 -14.77 -2.33
N VAL A 146 -2.52 -14.80 -3.67
CA VAL A 146 -1.67 -15.65 -4.52
C VAL A 146 -0.21 -15.22 -4.38
N ARG A 147 0.06 -13.91 -4.34
CA ARG A 147 1.42 -13.40 -4.14
C ARG A 147 1.99 -13.82 -2.78
N GLU A 148 1.25 -13.67 -1.70
CA GLU A 148 1.66 -14.09 -0.36
C GLU A 148 1.93 -15.60 -0.29
N LEU A 149 1.07 -16.40 -0.94
CA LEU A 149 1.25 -17.84 -1.05
C LEU A 149 2.54 -18.19 -1.80
N VAL A 150 2.79 -17.55 -2.95
CA VAL A 150 4.01 -17.76 -3.74
C VAL A 150 5.25 -17.33 -2.96
N GLU A 151 5.21 -16.18 -2.29
CA GLU A 151 6.31 -15.70 -1.45
C GLU A 151 6.61 -16.66 -0.29
N THR A 152 5.58 -17.24 0.32
CA THR A 152 5.71 -18.26 1.37
C THR A 152 6.29 -19.56 0.84
N VAL A 153 5.85 -20.02 -0.34
CA VAL A 153 6.42 -21.21 -0.98
C VAL A 153 7.90 -20.98 -1.28
N VAL A 154 8.26 -19.83 -1.88
CA VAL A 154 9.65 -19.49 -2.20
C VAL A 154 10.52 -19.43 -0.96
N SER A 155 10.03 -18.88 0.16
CA SER A 155 10.81 -18.81 1.41
C SER A 155 11.08 -20.17 2.05
N THR A 156 10.22 -21.17 1.79
CA THR A 156 10.40 -22.54 2.29
C THR A 156 11.23 -23.45 1.37
N MET A 157 11.54 -23.02 0.14
CA MET A 157 12.33 -23.83 -0.78
C MET A 157 13.79 -23.97 -0.29
N PRO A 158 14.39 -25.18 -0.36
CA PRO A 158 15.76 -25.39 0.07
C PRO A 158 16.73 -24.63 -0.85
N LYS A 159 17.36 -23.57 -0.32
CA LYS A 159 18.33 -22.73 -1.05
C LYS A 159 19.62 -23.45 -1.47
N SER A 160 19.89 -24.63 -0.92
CA SER A 160 21.13 -25.41 -1.15
C SER A 160 20.90 -26.91 -1.39
N GLY A 161 19.67 -27.32 -1.74
CA GLY A 161 19.29 -28.74 -1.88
C GLY A 161 18.85 -29.11 -3.29
N GLY A 162 19.80 -29.25 -4.22
CA GLY A 162 19.50 -29.76 -5.56
C GLY A 162 20.76 -30.04 -6.37
N GLY A 163 21.24 -31.29 -6.33
CA GLY A 163 22.32 -31.79 -7.21
C GLY A 163 21.82 -31.99 -8.65
N GLY A 164 21.44 -30.90 -9.32
CA GLY A 164 21.09 -30.88 -10.73
C GLY A 164 22.08 -30.04 -11.54
N GLU A 165 22.24 -30.35 -12.83
CA GLU A 165 23.04 -29.64 -13.85
C GLU A 165 22.59 -28.17 -14.12
N GLY A 166 21.99 -27.49 -13.15
CA GLY A 166 21.62 -26.08 -13.22
C GLY A 166 22.78 -25.18 -12.78
N LYS A 167 22.80 -23.94 -13.29
CA LYS A 167 23.74 -22.91 -12.83
C LYS A 167 23.63 -22.73 -11.32
N SER A 168 24.77 -22.59 -10.65
CA SER A 168 24.77 -22.29 -9.22
C SER A 168 24.08 -20.94 -8.94
N PRO A 169 23.48 -20.72 -7.76
CA PRO A 169 22.91 -19.43 -7.40
C PRO A 169 23.90 -18.27 -7.60
N ALA A 170 25.17 -18.50 -7.30
CA ALA A 170 26.25 -17.55 -7.52
C ALA A 170 26.47 -17.24 -9.01
N GLU A 171 26.44 -18.23 -9.90
CA GLU A 171 26.54 -18.01 -11.36
C GLU A 171 25.35 -17.24 -11.93
N VAL A 172 24.14 -17.51 -11.43
CA VAL A 172 22.94 -16.77 -11.84
C VAL A 172 23.07 -15.30 -11.42
N VAL A 173 23.47 -15.06 -10.17
CA VAL A 173 23.67 -13.70 -9.64
C VAL A 173 24.82 -12.98 -10.34
N ASP A 174 25.91 -13.66 -10.72
CA ASP A 174 27.00 -13.04 -11.48
C ASP A 174 26.52 -12.57 -12.86
N ALA A 175 25.74 -13.39 -13.57
CA ALA A 175 25.15 -13.02 -14.85
C ALA A 175 24.19 -11.83 -14.74
N ILE A 176 23.36 -11.79 -13.69
CA ILE A 176 22.50 -10.64 -13.38
C ILE A 176 23.36 -9.40 -13.09
N ALA A 177 24.38 -9.53 -12.25
CA ALA A 177 25.25 -8.42 -11.89
C ALA A 177 26.00 -7.86 -13.11
N GLU A 178 26.44 -8.71 -14.02
CA GLU A 178 27.06 -8.33 -15.28
C GLU A 178 26.09 -7.57 -16.19
N ASP A 179 24.87 -8.08 -16.39
CA ASP A 179 23.85 -7.39 -17.20
C ASP A 179 23.50 -6.02 -16.61
N LEU A 180 23.28 -5.93 -15.29
CA LEU A 180 22.99 -4.67 -14.61
C LEU A 180 24.17 -3.69 -14.67
N LEU A 181 25.41 -4.17 -14.49
CA LEU A 181 26.62 -3.33 -14.62
C LEU A 181 26.82 -2.81 -16.04
N SER A 182 26.42 -3.55 -17.06
CA SER A 182 26.52 -3.09 -18.45
C SER A 182 25.57 -1.93 -18.77
N LYS A 183 24.47 -1.82 -18.02
CA LYS A 183 23.39 -0.84 -18.25
C LYS A 183 23.35 0.27 -17.21
N VAL A 184 24.04 0.13 -16.08
CA VAL A 184 24.01 1.13 -15.00
C VAL A 184 24.49 2.47 -15.56
N PRO A 185 23.74 3.56 -15.36
CA PRO A 185 24.10 4.82 -15.95
C PRO A 185 25.36 5.38 -15.28
N THR A 186 26.15 6.14 -16.04
CA THR A 186 27.31 6.83 -15.49
C THR A 186 26.88 7.93 -14.54
N MET A 187 27.62 8.11 -13.45
CA MET A 187 27.37 9.22 -12.53
C MET A 187 27.50 10.56 -13.24
N PHE A 188 26.71 11.52 -12.78
CA PHE A 188 26.84 12.90 -13.20
C PHE A 188 28.14 13.49 -12.65
N GLU A 189 29.03 13.90 -13.55
CA GLU A 189 30.27 14.57 -13.18
C GLU A 189 29.98 15.91 -12.50
N THR A 190 30.57 16.14 -11.33
CA THR A 190 30.32 17.33 -10.50
C THR A 190 30.56 18.64 -11.26
N GLU A 191 31.68 18.76 -11.97
CA GLU A 191 32.02 20.00 -12.68
C GLU A 191 31.14 20.23 -13.91
N ARG A 192 30.90 19.19 -14.72
CA ARG A 192 29.98 19.28 -15.86
C ARG A 192 28.58 19.68 -15.42
N THR A 193 28.11 19.11 -14.32
CA THR A 193 26.78 19.39 -13.75
C THR A 193 26.69 20.83 -13.27
N LYS A 194 27.69 21.34 -12.52
CA LYS A 194 27.74 22.75 -12.11
C LYS A 194 27.67 23.71 -13.30
N ILE A 195 28.46 23.44 -14.35
CA ILE A 195 28.47 24.27 -15.56
C ILE A 195 27.10 24.27 -16.24
N ALA A 196 26.46 23.10 -16.36
CA ALA A 196 25.13 22.98 -16.97
C ALA A 196 24.05 23.67 -16.12
N LEU A 197 24.06 23.52 -14.80
CA LEU A 197 23.14 24.20 -13.89
C LEU A 197 23.26 25.73 -13.96
N ASN A 198 24.47 26.26 -14.11
CA ASN A 198 24.69 27.70 -14.28
C ASN A 198 24.12 28.25 -15.61
N LYS A 199 24.01 27.40 -16.64
CA LYS A 199 23.44 27.75 -17.94
C LYS A 199 21.90 27.67 -17.98
N LEU A 200 21.27 27.11 -16.94
CA LEU A 200 19.82 26.99 -16.91
C LEU A 200 19.13 28.36 -16.74
N PRO A 201 17.94 28.56 -17.35
CA PRO A 201 17.21 29.80 -17.23
C PRO A 201 16.95 30.19 -15.78
N GLY A 202 17.33 31.41 -15.40
CA GLY A 202 17.22 31.94 -14.05
C GLY A 202 18.39 31.61 -13.11
N GLY A 203 19.35 30.79 -13.56
CA GLY A 203 20.62 30.56 -12.85
C GLY A 203 20.56 29.47 -11.76
N PRO A 204 21.68 29.26 -11.04
CA PRO A 204 21.85 28.14 -10.11
C PRO A 204 21.04 28.28 -8.82
N THR A 205 20.57 29.48 -8.49
CA THR A 205 19.84 29.79 -7.25
C THR A 205 18.32 29.65 -7.38
N GLN A 206 17.82 29.40 -8.59
CA GLN A 206 16.38 29.17 -8.79
C GLN A 206 15.93 27.90 -8.06
N PRO A 207 14.78 27.90 -7.37
CA PRO A 207 14.31 26.74 -6.61
C PRO A 207 14.29 25.43 -7.40
N LEU A 208 13.84 25.47 -8.66
CA LEU A 208 13.80 24.29 -9.52
C LEU A 208 15.20 23.82 -9.96
N THR A 209 16.15 24.73 -10.14
CA THR A 209 17.55 24.39 -10.43
C THR A 209 18.23 23.79 -9.20
N VAL A 210 17.94 24.32 -8.01
CA VAL A 210 18.41 23.76 -6.73
C VAL A 210 17.84 22.36 -6.51
N HIS A 211 16.54 22.16 -6.77
CA HIS A 211 15.92 20.84 -6.72
C HIS A 211 16.59 19.86 -7.68
N LEU A 212 16.76 20.22 -8.97
CA LEU A 212 17.47 19.38 -9.93
C LEU A 212 18.87 18.98 -9.44
N ARG A 213 19.62 19.92 -8.86
CA ARG A 213 20.94 19.62 -8.28
C ARG A 213 20.85 18.59 -7.16
N GLN A 214 19.93 18.77 -6.21
CA GLN A 214 19.74 17.84 -5.09
C GLN A 214 19.33 16.44 -5.57
N GLU A 215 18.47 16.37 -6.59
CA GLU A 215 18.06 15.09 -7.19
C GLU A 215 19.22 14.39 -7.90
N ILE A 216 20.06 15.14 -8.63
CA ILE A 216 21.28 14.59 -9.24
C ILE A 216 22.24 14.07 -8.18
N ASP A 217 22.47 14.84 -7.11
CA ASP A 217 23.33 14.44 -6.00
C ASP A 217 22.80 13.16 -5.32
N ARG A 218 21.48 13.06 -5.13
CA ARG A 218 20.84 11.88 -4.54
C ARG A 218 20.93 10.67 -5.47
N LEU A 219 20.68 10.84 -6.75
CA LEU A 219 20.75 9.76 -7.74
C LEU A 219 22.19 9.23 -7.88
N ASN A 220 23.19 10.10 -7.83
CA ASN A 220 24.61 9.71 -7.82
C ASN A 220 24.95 8.80 -6.63
N ILE A 221 24.40 9.06 -5.43
CA ILE A 221 24.59 8.17 -4.27
C ILE A 221 24.03 6.77 -4.56
N ILE A 222 22.85 6.69 -5.19
CA ILE A 222 22.21 5.40 -5.52
C ILE A 222 23.00 4.67 -6.61
N VAL A 223 23.43 5.37 -7.66
CA VAL A 223 24.27 4.81 -8.74
C VAL A 223 25.60 4.30 -8.20
N ASP A 224 26.26 5.04 -7.30
CA ASP A 224 27.50 4.63 -6.65
C ASP A 224 27.32 3.38 -5.78
N LEU A 225 26.29 3.40 -4.93
CA LEU A 225 25.95 2.26 -4.10
C LEU A 225 25.69 1.00 -4.93
N THR A 226 24.86 1.11 -5.97
CA THR A 226 24.50 0.00 -6.86
C THR A 226 25.74 -0.53 -7.58
N THR A 227 26.54 0.36 -8.17
CA THR A 227 27.75 -0.01 -8.91
C THR A 227 28.77 -0.71 -8.00
N LYS A 228 29.01 -0.17 -6.79
CA LYS A 228 29.94 -0.77 -5.82
C LYS A 228 29.46 -2.12 -5.34
N THR A 229 28.17 -2.25 -4.97
CA THR A 229 27.60 -3.54 -4.56
C THR A 229 27.75 -4.58 -5.65
N LEU A 230 27.37 -4.26 -6.90
CA LEU A 230 27.47 -5.22 -8.01
C LEU A 230 28.92 -5.62 -8.32
N LYS A 231 29.88 -4.67 -8.34
CA LYS A 231 31.30 -4.99 -8.55
C LYS A 231 31.86 -5.87 -7.44
N ASN A 232 31.59 -5.52 -6.18
CA ASN A 232 32.06 -6.29 -5.03
C ASN A 232 31.42 -7.68 -4.97
N LEU A 233 30.16 -7.81 -5.40
CA LEU A 233 29.46 -9.09 -5.48
C LEU A 233 30.14 -10.03 -6.48
N ARG A 234 30.46 -9.54 -7.69
CA ARG A 234 31.22 -10.32 -8.68
C ARG A 234 32.60 -10.74 -8.15
N LEU A 235 33.31 -9.81 -7.50
CA LEU A 235 34.62 -10.10 -6.89
C LEU A 235 34.52 -11.13 -5.74
N ALA A 236 33.44 -11.11 -4.97
CA ALA A 236 33.20 -12.07 -3.91
C ALA A 236 32.85 -13.46 -4.48
N ILE A 237 32.03 -13.53 -5.54
CA ILE A 237 31.72 -14.77 -6.26
C ILE A 237 33.00 -15.37 -6.87
N ALA A 238 33.89 -14.54 -7.42
CA ALA A 238 35.20 -14.94 -7.92
C ALA A 238 36.21 -15.31 -6.81
N GLY A 239 35.84 -15.24 -5.53
CA GLY A 239 36.70 -15.57 -4.40
C GLY A 239 37.80 -14.53 -4.10
N THR A 240 37.73 -13.34 -4.71
CA THR A 240 38.75 -12.28 -4.55
C THR A 240 38.49 -11.40 -3.33
N VAL A 241 37.23 -11.24 -2.93
CA VAL A 241 36.81 -10.42 -1.78
C VAL A 241 35.99 -11.28 -0.81
N ALA A 242 36.17 -11.07 0.50
CA ALA A 242 35.39 -11.78 1.51
C ALA A 242 33.91 -11.39 1.42
N LEU A 243 33.03 -12.39 1.50
CA LEU A 243 31.59 -12.20 1.48
C LEU A 243 31.13 -11.61 2.83
N SER A 244 30.90 -10.30 2.86
CA SER A 244 30.32 -9.61 4.03
C SER A 244 28.81 -9.84 4.11
N GLY A 245 28.21 -9.62 5.29
CA GLY A 245 26.76 -9.79 5.48
C GLY A 245 25.92 -9.01 4.47
N ASP A 246 26.30 -7.75 4.19
CA ASP A 246 25.64 -6.92 3.16
C ASP A 246 25.70 -7.53 1.75
N LEU A 247 26.77 -8.26 1.42
CA LEU A 247 26.93 -8.93 0.12
C LEU A 247 26.15 -10.25 0.07
N VAL A 248 26.03 -10.97 1.19
CA VAL A 248 25.15 -12.14 1.31
C VAL A 248 23.70 -11.71 1.08
N ASP A 249 23.24 -10.66 1.77
CA ASP A 249 21.88 -10.14 1.63
C ASP A 249 21.59 -9.69 0.19
N ALA A 250 22.58 -9.08 -0.46
CA ALA A 250 22.46 -8.67 -1.87
C ALA A 250 22.43 -9.87 -2.82
N LEU A 251 23.22 -10.91 -2.56
CA LEU A 251 23.24 -12.15 -3.35
C LEU A 251 21.87 -12.84 -3.29
N ASP A 252 21.36 -13.06 -2.07
CA ASP A 252 20.06 -13.68 -1.82
C ASP A 252 18.92 -12.85 -2.44
N ALA A 253 18.94 -11.53 -2.24
CA ALA A 253 17.91 -10.66 -2.81
C ALA A 253 17.92 -10.69 -4.35
N LEU A 254 19.08 -10.63 -5.00
CA LEU A 254 19.17 -10.67 -6.46
C LEU A 254 18.78 -12.03 -7.03
N PHE A 255 19.12 -13.12 -6.33
CA PHE A 255 18.69 -14.47 -6.70
C PHE A 255 17.16 -14.61 -6.63
N ASP A 256 16.54 -14.06 -5.58
CA ASP A 256 15.08 -14.06 -5.38
C ASP A 256 14.35 -12.96 -6.21
N ALA A 257 15.04 -12.30 -7.15
CA ALA A 257 14.54 -11.17 -7.96
C ALA A 257 14.01 -9.96 -7.14
N LYS A 258 14.46 -9.82 -5.90
CA LYS A 258 14.17 -8.73 -4.97
C LYS A 258 15.25 -7.66 -4.99
N ILE A 259 14.93 -6.50 -4.41
CA ILE A 259 15.85 -5.36 -4.33
C ILE A 259 16.68 -5.52 -3.04
N PRO A 260 18.02 -5.42 -3.11
CA PRO A 260 18.86 -5.45 -1.92
C PRO A 260 18.42 -4.43 -0.85
N PRO A 261 18.30 -4.81 0.43
CA PRO A 261 17.79 -3.94 1.49
C PRO A 261 18.56 -2.62 1.64
N LYS A 262 19.88 -2.67 1.42
CA LYS A 262 20.76 -1.49 1.47
C LYS A 262 20.42 -0.45 0.41
N TRP A 263 19.93 -0.89 -0.76
CA TRP A 263 19.50 0.01 -1.84
C TRP A 263 18.17 0.67 -1.48
N LEU A 264 17.22 -0.08 -0.91
CA LEU A 264 15.91 0.44 -0.48
C LEU A 264 16.04 1.55 0.57
N LYS A 265 16.99 1.44 1.52
CA LYS A 265 17.25 2.50 2.52
C LYS A 265 17.62 3.86 1.93
N LYS A 266 18.08 3.91 0.68
CA LYS A 266 18.51 5.15 -0.01
C LYS A 266 17.68 5.50 -1.24
N SER A 267 16.84 4.58 -1.71
CA SER A 267 16.05 4.69 -2.95
C SER A 267 14.55 4.57 -2.67
N TRP A 268 13.79 4.04 -3.64
CA TRP A 268 12.35 3.90 -3.64
C TRP A 268 11.93 2.43 -3.63
N GLU A 269 10.68 2.18 -3.23
CA GLU A 269 10.07 0.87 -3.30
C GLU A 269 9.70 0.49 -4.74
N SER A 270 9.87 -0.78 -5.09
CA SER A 270 9.42 -1.34 -6.37
C SER A 270 9.13 -2.82 -6.22
N ALA A 271 8.30 -3.36 -7.11
CA ALA A 271 7.85 -4.76 -7.03
C ALA A 271 8.96 -5.79 -7.28
N SER A 272 9.94 -5.45 -8.12
CA SER A 272 11.04 -6.34 -8.49
C SER A 272 12.32 -5.55 -8.75
N ILE A 273 13.46 -6.24 -8.79
CA ILE A 273 14.72 -5.63 -9.22
C ILE A 273 14.65 -5.09 -10.65
N GLY A 274 13.93 -5.77 -11.55
CA GLY A 274 13.79 -5.35 -12.95
C GLY A 274 13.05 -4.03 -13.08
N THR A 275 11.89 -3.90 -12.41
CA THR A 275 11.13 -2.64 -12.38
C THR A 275 11.87 -1.53 -11.65
N TRP A 276 12.61 -1.86 -10.59
CA TRP A 276 13.45 -0.90 -9.86
C TRP A 276 14.54 -0.33 -10.78
N PHE A 277 15.24 -1.21 -11.51
CA PHE A 277 16.35 -0.81 -12.37
C PHE A 277 15.88 -0.04 -13.60
N GLN A 278 14.76 -0.42 -14.22
CA GLN A 278 14.13 0.41 -15.26
C GLN A 278 13.75 1.79 -14.72
N GLY A 279 13.24 1.86 -13.50
CA GLY A 279 13.00 3.12 -12.80
C GLY A 279 14.28 3.94 -12.62
N LEU A 280 15.42 3.32 -12.26
CA LEU A 280 16.71 4.01 -12.15
C LEU A 280 17.13 4.64 -13.48
N LEU A 281 17.00 3.90 -14.59
CA LEU A 281 17.33 4.39 -15.93
C LEU A 281 16.44 5.55 -16.36
N GLN A 282 15.13 5.45 -16.10
CA GLN A 282 14.17 6.50 -16.45
C GLN A 282 14.42 7.78 -15.63
N ARG A 283 14.73 7.65 -14.34
CA ARG A 283 15.09 8.79 -13.47
C ARG A 283 16.36 9.48 -13.95
N HIS A 284 17.41 8.71 -14.23
CA HIS A 284 18.65 9.26 -14.78
C HIS A 284 18.40 10.02 -16.09
N LYS A 285 17.66 9.41 -17.03
CA LYS A 285 17.29 10.04 -18.30
C LYS A 285 16.48 11.32 -18.12
N GLN A 286 15.55 11.36 -17.16
CA GLN A 286 14.77 12.55 -16.84
C GLN A 286 15.67 13.70 -16.37
N LEU A 287 16.57 13.44 -15.41
CA LEU A 287 17.49 14.46 -14.89
C LEU A 287 18.50 14.89 -15.96
N GLU A 288 19.03 13.96 -16.75
CA GLU A 288 19.94 14.27 -17.86
C GLU A 288 19.25 15.12 -18.93
N THR A 289 18.01 14.80 -19.28
CA THR A 289 17.23 15.58 -20.26
C THR A 289 16.97 16.98 -19.72
N TRP A 290 16.62 17.12 -18.44
CA TRP A 290 16.42 18.41 -17.81
C TRP A 290 17.73 19.23 -17.77
N LEU A 291 18.84 18.61 -17.37
CA LEU A 291 20.14 19.26 -17.29
C LEU A 291 20.61 19.80 -18.66
N ASN A 292 20.39 19.04 -19.74
CA ASN A 292 20.90 19.39 -21.07
C ASN A 292 19.93 20.23 -21.91
N LYS A 293 18.61 20.01 -21.80
CA LYS A 293 17.59 20.68 -22.64
C LYS A 293 16.83 21.79 -21.92
N GLY A 294 17.10 21.98 -20.62
CA GLY A 294 16.36 22.91 -19.79
C GLY A 294 15.03 22.34 -19.29
N ARG A 295 14.20 23.23 -18.76
CA ARG A 295 12.98 22.87 -18.02
C ARG A 295 12.02 22.00 -18.85
N PRO A 296 11.67 20.78 -18.40
CA PRO A 296 10.64 19.95 -19.03
C PRO A 296 9.27 20.63 -19.03
N LYS A 297 8.47 20.38 -20.07
CA LYS A 297 7.06 20.81 -20.13
C LYS A 297 6.14 19.96 -19.25
N ALA A 298 6.52 18.71 -19.02
CA ALA A 298 5.85 17.76 -18.15
C ALA A 298 6.90 17.04 -17.32
N TYR A 299 6.59 16.81 -16.05
CA TYR A 299 7.45 16.09 -15.12
C TYR A 299 6.81 14.76 -14.77
N TRP A 300 7.59 13.68 -14.82
CA TRP A 300 7.19 12.43 -14.23
C TRP A 300 7.53 12.50 -12.74
N LEU A 301 6.51 12.81 -11.92
CA LEU A 301 6.68 13.16 -10.52
C LEU A 301 7.24 12.02 -9.67
N THR A 302 6.89 10.77 -9.98
CA THR A 302 7.46 9.60 -9.29
C THR A 302 8.92 9.34 -9.67
N GLY A 303 9.47 10.10 -10.61
CA GLY A 303 10.87 10.08 -11.03
C GLY A 303 11.80 10.94 -10.18
N PHE A 304 11.26 11.67 -9.21
CA PHE A 304 12.01 12.35 -8.16
C PHE A 304 12.00 11.49 -6.89
#